data_AF-A0A7C7RKV0-F1
#
_entry.id   AF-A0A7C7RKV0-F1
#
_cell.length_a   1.000
_cell.length_b   1.000
_cell.length_c   1.000
_cell.angle_alpha   90.00
_cell.angle_beta   90.00
_cell.angle_gamma   90.00
#
_symmetry.space_group_name_H-M   'P 1'
#
loop_
_entity.id
_entity.type
_entity.pdbx_description
1 polymer ?
#
loop_
_entity_poly.entity_id
_entity_poly.type
_entity_poly.pdbx_seq_one_letter_code
_entity_poly.pdbx_strand_id
1 'polypeptide(L)' 'MVTNLPAKVKAKWAEAVACRNIPEKIRLMKEFLAICPKHKGTSKLLMNVRRKIAALEDELERS' A
#
# COMPACT_ATOMS: atom_id res chain seq x y z
N MET A 1 1.75 -9.14 -8.92
CA MET A 1 2.54 -7.96 -8.52
C MET A 1 3.28 -7.44 -9.76
N VAL A 2 3.46 -6.13 -9.95
CA VAL A 2 4.28 -5.66 -11.08
C VAL A 2 5.72 -6.12 -10.89
N THR A 3 6.33 -6.64 -11.95
CA THR A 3 7.63 -7.34 -11.90
C THR A 3 8.80 -6.38 -11.62
N ASN A 4 8.69 -5.12 -12.07
CA ASN A 4 9.79 -4.15 -12.10
C ASN A 4 9.81 -3.13 -10.94
N LEU A 5 9.33 -3.52 -9.75
CA LEU A 5 9.41 -2.63 -8.59
C LEU A 5 10.84 -2.62 -7.99
N PRO A 6 11.37 -1.45 -7.55
CA PRO A 6 12.62 -1.38 -6.81
C PRO A 6 12.58 -2.22 -5.52
N ALA A 7 13.72 -2.74 -5.09
CA ALA A 7 13.83 -3.59 -3.89
C ALA A 7 13.23 -2.92 -2.63
N LYS A 8 13.53 -1.63 -2.43
CA LYS A 8 12.97 -0.83 -1.32
C LYS A 8 11.44 -0.80 -1.32
N VAL A 9 10.84 -0.68 -2.50
CA VAL A 9 9.38 -0.63 -2.69
C VAL A 9 8.76 -2.00 -2.42
N LYS A 10 9.41 -3.08 -2.87
CA LYS A 10 9.00 -4.46 -2.56
C LYS A 10 9.07 -4.75 -1.06
N ALA A 11 10.13 -4.33 -0.39
CA ALA A 11 10.29 -4.50 1.05
C ALA A 11 9.19 -3.77 1.85
N LYS A 12 8.90 -2.51 1.51
CA LYS A 12 7.82 -1.73 2.15
C LYS A 12 6.45 -2.37 1.93
N TRP A 13 6.20 -2.95 0.75
CA TRP A 13 4.97 -3.69 0.51
C TRP A 13 4.87 -4.95 1.36
N ALA A 14 5.95 -5.70 1.51
CA ALA A 14 5.97 -6.90 2.36
C ALA A 14 5.66 -6.54 3.82
N GLU A 15 6.25 -5.46 4.33
CA GLU A 15 5.97 -4.90 5.66
C GLU A 15 4.48 -4.54 5.82
N ALA A 16 3.93 -3.79 4.84
CA ALA A 16 2.52 -3.40 4.85
C ALA A 16 1.58 -4.61 4.84
N VAL A 17 1.89 -5.67 4.09
CA VAL A 17 1.05 -6.87 4.01
C VAL A 17 1.13 -7.69 5.31
N ALA A 18 2.32 -7.83 5.89
CA ALA A 18 2.55 -8.58 7.12
C ALA A 18 1.98 -7.89 8.37
N CYS A 19 1.84 -6.57 8.35
CA CYS A 19 1.31 -5.80 9.49
C CYS A 19 -0.14 -6.18 9.82
N ARG A 20 -0.40 -6.53 11.09
CA ARG A 20 -1.75 -6.92 11.58
C ARG A 20 -2.53 -5.77 12.20
N ASN A 21 -1.85 -4.74 12.68
CA ASN A 21 -2.49 -3.54 13.24
C ASN A 21 -3.02 -2.67 12.10
N ILE A 22 -4.33 -2.36 12.12
CA ILE A 22 -5.00 -1.63 11.03
C ILE A 22 -4.42 -0.21 10.84
N PRO A 23 -4.33 0.65 11.88
CA PRO A 23 -3.71 1.97 11.76
C PRO A 23 -2.30 1.93 11.16
N GLU A 24 -1.48 1.00 11.64
CA GLU A 24 -0.10 0.86 11.19
C GLU A 24 0.00 0.32 9.76
N LYS A 25 -0.88 -0.63 9.40
CA LYS A 25 -1.01 -1.11 8.01
C LYS A 25 -1.39 0.01 7.05
N ILE A 26 -2.32 0.89 7.44
CA ILE A 26 -2.68 2.09 6.64
C ILE A 26 -1.46 3.00 6.46
N ARG A 27 -0.72 3.28 7.53
CA ARG A 27 0.50 4.10 7.51
C ARG A 27 1.53 3.54 6.53
N LEU A 28 1.82 2.25 6.63
CA LEU A 28 2.77 1.55 5.74
C LEU A 28 2.32 1.53 4.28
N MET A 29 1.01 1.37 4.01
CA MET A 29 0.47 1.47 2.65
C MET A 29 0.58 2.90 2.08
N LYS A 30 0.42 3.95 2.91
CA LYS A 30 0.64 5.34 2.49
C LYS A 30 2.13 5.59 2.16
N GLU A 31 3.05 5.08 2.98
CA GLU A 31 4.49 5.13 2.68
C GLU A 31 4.85 4.41 1.39
N PHE A 32 4.28 3.21 1.16
CA PHE A 32 4.43 2.47 -0.08
C PHE A 32 4.02 3.32 -1.29
N LEU A 33 2.86 3.98 -1.23
CA LEU A 33 2.39 4.87 -2.31
C LEU A 33 3.32 6.07 -2.55
N ALA A 34 3.99 6.57 -1.51
CA ALA A 34 4.92 7.69 -1.62
C ALA A 34 6.21 7.31 -2.36
N ILE A 35 6.72 6.10 -2.15
CA ILE A 35 7.99 5.63 -2.74
C ILE A 35 7.82 4.82 -4.04
N CYS A 36 6.61 4.34 -4.33
CA CYS A 36 6.35 3.53 -5.51
C CYS A 36 6.43 4.41 -6.79
N PRO A 37 7.12 3.95 -7.85
CA PRO A 37 7.19 4.69 -9.12
C PRO A 37 5.80 5.01 -9.67
N LYS A 38 5.61 6.19 -10.26
CA LYS A 38 4.32 6.65 -10.79
C LYS A 38 4.37 6.70 -12.32
N HIS A 39 4.17 5.55 -12.95
CA HIS A 39 4.12 5.42 -14.41
C HIS A 39 3.06 4.40 -14.82
N LYS A 40 2.78 4.26 -16.13
CA LYS A 40 1.72 3.39 -16.67
C LYS A 40 1.74 1.95 -16.11
N GLY A 41 2.93 1.41 -15.83
CA GLY A 41 3.09 0.06 -15.28
C GLY A 41 2.60 -0.09 -13.84
N THR A 42 2.62 0.97 -13.04
CA THR A 42 2.23 0.93 -11.61
C THR A 42 0.85 1.52 -11.35
N SER A 43 0.21 2.20 -12.31
CA SER A 43 -1.08 2.88 -12.13
C SER A 43 -2.16 1.98 -11.52
N LYS A 44 -2.33 0.74 -12.03
CA LYS A 44 -3.33 -0.21 -11.50
C LYS A 44 -3.01 -0.65 -10.07
N LEU A 45 -1.72 -0.82 -9.75
CA LEU A 45 -1.28 -1.16 -8.40
C LEU A 45 -1.57 -0.01 -7.43
N LEU A 46 -1.20 1.23 -7.78
CA LEU A 46 -1.44 2.41 -6.95
C LEU A 46 -2.94 2.61 -6.69
N MET A 47 -3.78 2.43 -7.71
CA MET A 47 -5.25 2.51 -7.58
C MET A 47 -5.79 1.46 -6.58
N ASN A 48 -5.35 0.21 -6.71
CA ASN A 48 -5.79 -0.85 -5.80
C ASN A 48 -5.34 -0.61 -4.36
N VAL A 49 -4.12 -0.11 -4.16
CA VAL A 49 -3.61 0.22 -2.81
C VAL A 49 -4.41 1.37 -2.20
N ARG A 50 -4.73 2.42 -2.96
CA ARG A 50 -5.58 3.52 -2.48
C ARG A 50 -6.97 3.05 -2.07
N ARG A 51 -7.61 2.19 -2.87
CA ARG A 51 -8.92 1.61 -2.52
C ARG A 51 -8.83 0.78 -1.23
N LYS A 52 -7.74 0.03 -1.05
CA LYS A 52 -7.54 -0.77 0.16
C LYS A 52 -7.31 0.09 1.40
N ILE A 53 -6.60 1.21 1.27
CA ILE A 53 -6.46 2.20 2.35
C ILE A 53 -7.83 2.73 2.76
N ALA A 54 -8.65 3.18 1.80
CA ALA A 54 -9.98 3.72 2.10
C ALA A 54 -10.86 2.69 2.84
N ALA A 55 -10.89 1.43 2.38
CA ALA A 55 -11.64 0.38 3.05
C ALA A 55 -11.17 0.10 4.49
N LEU A 56 -9.85 0.19 4.76
CA LEU A 56 -9.29 0.02 6.10
C LEU A 56 -9.56 1.24 7.00
N GLU A 57 -9.57 2.45 6.44
CA GLU A 57 -9.96 3.67 7.15
C GLU A 57 -11.43 3.61 7.56
N ASP A 58 -12.31 3.17 6.66
CA ASP A 58 -13.74 2.94 6.95
C ASP A 58 -13.95 1.86 8.04
N GLU A 59 -13.15 0.78 8.02
CA GLU A 59 -13.19 -0.27 9.04
C GLU A 59 -12.77 0.26 10.42
N LEU A 60 -11.74 1.11 10.45
CA LEU A 60 -11.24 1.73 11.68
C LEU A 60 -12.25 2.73 12.29
N GLU A 61 -12.99 3.47 11.45
CA GLU A 61 -14.03 4.40 11.92
C GLU A 61 -15.27 3.68 12.46
N ARG A 62 -15.55 2.46 11.96
CA ARG A 62 -16.70 1.64 12.38
C ARG A 62 -16.44 0.73 13.59
N SER A 63 -15.20 0.66 14.06
CA SER A 63 -14.75 -0.20 15.19
C SER A 63 -14.73 0.57 16.50
#